data_AF-A0A2T6DQ92-F1
#
_entry.id   AF-A0A2T6DQ92-F1
#
_cell.length_a   1.000
_cell.length_b   1.000
_cell.length_c   1.000
_cell.angle_alpha   90.00
_cell.angle_beta   90.00
_cell.angle_gamma   90.00
#
_symmetry.space_group_name_H-M   'P 1'
#
loop_
_entity.id
_entity.type
_entity.pdbx_description
1 polymer ?
#
loop_
_entity_poly.entity_id
_entity_poly.type
_entity_poly.pdbx_seq_one_letter_code
_entity_poly.pdbx_strand_id
1 'polypeptide(L)'
;MNHIQNEERKTLLPKLYTKLVSRVQHEFRVDELNATFAGTSDNQWDRYRTAQMEVLNSLQQTNQRLLVDMEKSLATTRAADLAKNEDVRAQLKKDFESEQGRLAQIHGQRMKELEAREAELKKKESEYETHAALYQARKNAKEQLEQLKAWLKDSSLTKETVQKRRPVLVAYVAAIVITAAISAWYSHQGYELLKGMGPQLSSLPWWQWVAITAKAVVPLAAFTTFAIYFIRWEGAWAKQHAEEELRTRARIIDIGRSSWLLEAARDSKDGVTPALIGELSRNLFSNSVGNDSGDLHPQAFSDLIAQNLTSFRVKSPDGSEFEAQRGKGKK
;
A
#
# COMPACT_ATOMS: atom_id res chain seq x y z
N MET A 1 44.62 -33.94 34.57
CA MET A 1 44.47 -34.89 35.71
C MET A 1 45.59 -35.95 35.80
N ASN A 2 46.71 -35.82 35.06
CA ASN A 2 47.82 -36.80 35.05
C ASN A 2 49.03 -36.45 35.94
N HIS A 3 49.00 -35.32 36.66
CA HIS A 3 50.17 -34.86 37.43
C HIS A 3 50.25 -35.45 38.85
N ILE A 4 49.15 -35.99 39.39
CA ILE A 4 49.06 -36.45 40.78
C ILE A 4 49.67 -37.86 40.96
N GLN A 5 49.66 -38.71 39.93
CA GLN A 5 50.20 -40.08 40.03
C GLN A 5 51.75 -40.16 40.08
N ASN A 6 52.47 -39.08 39.77
CA ASN A 6 53.93 -39.10 39.68
C ASN A 6 54.64 -38.83 41.03
N GLU A 7 53.99 -38.09 41.93
CA GLU A 7 54.53 -37.78 43.26
C GLU A 7 54.41 -38.97 44.23
N GLU A 8 53.32 -39.75 44.15
CA GLU A 8 53.15 -40.96 44.97
C GLU A 8 54.17 -42.06 44.62
N ARG A 9 54.56 -42.20 43.34
CA ARG A 9 55.59 -43.17 42.92
C ARG A 9 56.98 -42.87 43.50
N LYS A 10 57.34 -41.59 43.65
CA LYS A 10 58.66 -41.19 44.19
C LYS A 10 58.83 -41.54 45.66
N THR A 11 57.74 -41.60 46.44
CA THR A 11 57.82 -41.88 47.88
C THR A 11 57.71 -43.37 48.23
N LEU A 12 57.11 -44.19 47.37
CA LEU A 12 56.93 -45.63 47.60
C LEU A 12 58.16 -46.47 47.25
N LEU A 13 58.90 -46.09 46.19
CA LEU A 13 60.08 -46.82 45.73
C LEU A 13 61.18 -46.96 46.80
N PRO A 14 61.57 -45.90 47.55
CA PRO A 14 62.59 -46.01 48.59
C PRO A 14 62.16 -46.93 49.73
N LYS A 15 60.88 -46.89 50.13
CA LYS A 15 60.34 -47.73 51.22
C LYS A 15 60.28 -49.20 50.86
N LEU A 16 60.02 -49.53 49.60
CA LEU A 16 60.07 -50.90 49.10
C LEU A 16 61.52 -51.40 49.03
N TYR A 17 62.44 -50.55 48.57
CA TYR A 17 63.86 -50.91 48.49
C TYR A 17 64.45 -51.20 49.87
N THR A 18 64.17 -50.36 50.88
CA THR A 18 64.66 -50.58 52.25
C THR A 18 64.07 -51.85 52.88
N LYS A 19 62.78 -52.13 52.68
CA LYS A 19 62.15 -53.38 53.14
C LYS A 19 62.76 -54.62 52.49
N LEU A 20 63.11 -54.54 51.21
CA LEU A 20 63.69 -55.66 50.48
C LEU A 20 65.11 -55.94 50.95
N VAL A 21 65.93 -54.89 51.11
CA VAL A 21 67.29 -54.98 51.64
C VAL A 21 67.31 -55.53 53.08
N SER A 22 66.42 -55.04 53.95
CA SER A 22 66.37 -55.53 55.34
C SER A 22 65.93 -56.98 55.45
N ARG A 23 65.03 -57.43 54.56
CA ARG A 23 64.54 -58.82 54.56
C ARG A 23 65.58 -59.78 54.01
N VAL A 24 66.32 -59.37 52.97
CA VAL A 24 67.48 -60.10 52.45
C VAL A 24 68.55 -60.23 53.54
N GLN A 25 68.90 -59.14 54.23
CA GLN A 25 69.88 -59.20 55.33
C GLN A 25 69.43 -60.10 56.48
N HIS A 26 68.14 -60.12 56.81
CA HIS A 26 67.60 -60.98 57.87
C HIS A 26 67.56 -62.47 57.47
N GLU A 27 67.25 -62.78 56.20
CA GLU A 27 67.29 -64.18 55.72
C GLU A 27 68.72 -64.70 55.56
N PHE A 28 69.68 -63.84 55.21
CA PHE A 28 71.07 -64.25 55.00
C PHE A 28 71.89 -64.50 56.28
N ARG A 29 71.28 -64.41 57.48
CA ARG A 29 71.87 -64.76 58.81
C ARG A 29 73.40 -64.86 58.79
N VAL A 30 74.04 -63.71 58.59
CA VAL A 30 75.49 -63.61 58.36
C VAL A 30 76.30 -64.07 59.58
N ASP A 31 75.66 -64.16 60.75
CA ASP A 31 76.28 -64.59 62.00
C ASP A 31 76.62 -66.09 62.05
N GLU A 32 76.00 -66.94 61.22
CA GLU A 32 76.33 -68.39 61.17
C GLU A 32 77.44 -68.73 60.17
N LEU A 33 77.79 -67.82 59.26
CA LEU A 33 78.82 -68.05 58.24
C LEU A 33 80.27 -67.86 58.75
N ASN A 34 80.45 -67.20 59.90
CA ASN A 34 81.77 -66.98 60.50
C ASN A 34 82.19 -68.05 61.53
N ALA A 35 81.34 -69.03 61.84
CA ALA A 35 81.64 -70.06 62.83
C ALA A 35 82.26 -71.36 62.26
N THR A 36 82.43 -71.49 60.93
CA THR A 36 82.84 -72.75 60.28
C THR A 36 84.25 -72.76 59.68
N PHE A 37 85.10 -71.75 59.96
CA PHE A 37 86.46 -71.67 59.43
C PHE A 37 87.59 -72.21 60.33
N ALA A 38 87.28 -73.06 61.32
CA ALA A 38 88.29 -73.84 62.06
C ALA A 38 88.07 -75.34 61.81
N GLY A 39 88.91 -75.92 60.97
CA GLY A 39 88.67 -77.21 60.32
C GLY A 39 88.60 -78.44 61.22
N THR A 40 87.85 -79.46 60.77
CA THR A 40 88.22 -80.90 60.80
C THR A 40 87.16 -81.79 60.11
N SER A 41 87.65 -82.77 59.34
CA SER A 41 86.98 -83.93 58.71
C SER A 41 86.05 -83.71 57.50
N ASP A 42 86.27 -84.53 56.46
CA ASP A 42 85.63 -84.54 55.13
C ASP A 42 84.08 -84.58 55.14
N ASN A 43 83.45 -84.93 56.27
CA ASN A 43 81.99 -85.00 56.38
C ASN A 43 81.31 -83.63 56.59
N GLN A 44 82.05 -82.60 56.99
CA GLN A 44 81.53 -81.23 57.11
C GLN A 44 81.51 -80.47 55.78
N TRP A 45 82.43 -80.81 54.88
CA TRP A 45 82.47 -80.22 53.55
C TRP A 45 81.23 -80.62 52.75
N ASP A 46 80.82 -81.89 52.81
CA ASP A 46 79.58 -82.33 52.17
C ASP A 46 78.33 -81.68 52.77
N ARG A 47 78.31 -81.41 54.08
CA ARG A 47 77.23 -80.63 54.71
C ARG A 47 77.22 -79.18 54.24
N TYR A 48 78.39 -78.55 54.13
CA TYR A 48 78.51 -77.19 53.59
C TYR A 48 78.07 -77.12 52.13
N ARG A 49 78.48 -78.08 51.31
CA ARG A 49 78.08 -78.18 49.90
C ARG A 49 76.59 -78.46 49.75
N THR A 50 76.03 -79.31 50.60
CA THR A 50 74.58 -79.59 50.65
C THR A 50 73.81 -78.35 51.09
N ALA A 51 74.26 -77.64 52.13
CA ALA A 51 73.67 -76.39 52.56
C ALA A 51 73.78 -75.29 51.48
N GLN A 52 74.92 -75.19 50.78
CA GLN A 52 75.07 -74.28 49.65
C GLN A 52 74.15 -74.64 48.49
N MET A 53 74.00 -75.93 48.15
CA MET A 53 73.08 -76.40 47.10
C MET A 53 71.62 -76.21 47.50
N GLU A 54 71.28 -76.36 48.78
CA GLU A 54 69.94 -76.10 49.30
C GLU A 54 69.61 -74.61 49.28
N VAL A 55 70.58 -73.74 49.61
CA VAL A 55 70.48 -72.28 49.44
C VAL A 55 70.37 -71.90 47.95
N LEU A 56 71.14 -72.54 47.07
CA LEU A 56 71.06 -72.30 45.63
C LEU A 56 69.72 -72.74 45.06
N ASN A 57 69.21 -73.89 45.48
CA ASN A 57 67.90 -74.41 45.09
C ASN A 57 66.77 -73.55 45.67
N SER A 58 66.88 -73.06 46.91
CA SER A 58 65.89 -72.17 47.51
C SER A 58 65.89 -70.79 46.84
N LEU A 59 67.06 -70.26 46.45
CA LEU A 59 67.21 -69.05 45.65
C LEU A 59 66.64 -69.21 44.24
N GLN A 60 66.89 -70.35 43.60
CA GLN A 60 66.32 -70.66 42.29
C GLN A 60 64.80 -70.80 42.37
N GLN A 61 64.28 -71.45 43.41
CA GLN A 61 62.86 -71.62 43.64
C GLN A 61 62.17 -70.31 44.04
N THR A 62 62.82 -69.45 44.82
CA THR A 62 62.30 -68.11 45.13
C THR A 62 62.32 -67.22 43.91
N ASN A 63 63.40 -67.20 43.11
CA ASN A 63 63.42 -66.48 41.83
C ASN A 63 62.30 -66.95 40.88
N GLN A 64 62.07 -68.25 40.79
CA GLN A 64 61.00 -68.80 39.95
C GLN A 64 59.60 -68.40 40.47
N ARG A 65 59.38 -68.44 41.79
CA ARG A 65 58.13 -67.94 42.40
C ARG A 65 57.95 -66.44 42.20
N LEU A 66 59.01 -65.66 42.34
CA LEU A 66 58.98 -64.20 42.17
C LEU A 66 58.66 -63.82 40.72
N LEU A 67 59.21 -64.54 39.74
CA LEU A 67 58.86 -64.37 38.33
C LEU A 67 57.40 -64.69 38.07
N VAL A 68 56.89 -65.82 38.58
CA VAL A 68 55.48 -66.20 38.44
C VAL A 68 54.55 -65.21 39.13
N ASP A 69 54.90 -64.73 40.32
CA ASP A 69 54.11 -63.75 41.06
C ASP A 69 54.16 -62.35 40.42
N MET A 70 55.31 -61.94 39.86
CA MET A 70 55.40 -60.72 39.06
C MET A 70 54.55 -60.83 37.80
N GLU A 71 54.61 -61.96 37.10
CA GLU A 71 53.80 -62.19 35.89
C GLU A 71 52.30 -62.16 36.22
N LYS A 72 51.88 -62.82 37.31
CA LYS A 72 50.50 -62.74 37.81
C LYS A 72 50.11 -61.32 38.21
N SER A 73 50.95 -60.60 38.92
CA SER A 73 50.69 -59.20 39.32
C SER A 73 50.62 -58.26 38.11
N LEU A 74 51.44 -58.49 37.08
CA LEU A 74 51.39 -57.74 35.83
C LEU A 74 50.14 -58.08 35.03
N ALA A 75 49.73 -59.35 35.02
CA ALA A 75 48.49 -59.77 34.37
C ALA A 75 47.25 -59.17 35.05
N THR A 76 47.19 -59.15 36.39
CA THR A 76 46.07 -58.54 37.13
C THR A 76 46.02 -57.03 36.98
N THR A 77 47.16 -56.34 37.01
CA THR A 77 47.21 -54.89 36.76
C THR A 77 46.82 -54.54 35.33
N ARG A 78 47.32 -55.27 34.32
CA ARG A 78 46.88 -55.09 32.92
C ARG A 78 45.39 -55.35 32.76
N ALA A 79 44.85 -56.41 33.36
CA ALA A 79 43.43 -56.70 33.31
C ALA A 79 42.60 -55.58 33.98
N ALA A 80 43.05 -55.06 35.13
CA ALA A 80 42.40 -53.94 35.81
C ALA A 80 42.47 -52.63 35.00
N ASP A 81 43.59 -52.35 34.33
CA ASP A 81 43.75 -51.17 33.48
C ASP A 81 42.92 -51.27 32.19
N LEU A 82 42.80 -52.48 31.61
CA LEU A 82 41.92 -52.73 30.47
C LEU A 82 40.45 -52.52 30.87
N ALA A 83 40.02 -53.08 32.00
CA ALA A 83 38.66 -52.88 32.51
C ALA A 83 38.36 -51.39 32.76
N LYS A 84 39.27 -50.65 33.39
CA LYS A 84 39.13 -49.19 33.57
C LYS A 84 39.06 -48.43 32.24
N ASN A 85 39.85 -48.81 31.25
CA ASN A 85 39.81 -48.17 29.94
C ASN A 85 38.50 -48.47 29.20
N GLU A 86 37.95 -49.68 29.35
CA GLU A 86 36.64 -50.03 28.81
C GLU A 86 35.53 -49.22 29.50
N ASP A 87 35.56 -49.09 30.82
CA ASP A 87 34.61 -48.27 31.58
C ASP A 87 34.67 -46.79 31.18
N VAL A 88 35.89 -46.23 31.05
CA VAL A 88 36.08 -44.85 30.60
C VAL A 88 35.58 -44.66 29.17
N ARG A 89 35.83 -45.62 28.27
CA ARG A 89 35.31 -45.55 26.89
C ARG A 89 33.79 -45.64 26.86
N ALA A 90 33.19 -46.51 27.68
CA ALA A 90 31.75 -46.63 27.80
C ALA A 90 31.12 -45.33 28.34
N GLN A 91 31.73 -44.73 29.37
CA GLN A 91 31.30 -43.46 29.94
C GLN A 91 31.42 -42.32 28.92
N LEU A 92 32.56 -42.21 28.23
CA LEU A 92 32.79 -41.16 27.23
C LEU A 92 31.80 -41.27 26.06
N LYS A 93 31.50 -42.51 25.63
CA LYS A 93 30.52 -42.77 24.58
C LYS A 93 29.11 -42.36 25.03
N LYS A 94 28.73 -42.69 26.26
CA LYS A 94 27.45 -42.29 26.85
C LYS A 94 27.32 -40.77 26.97
N ASP A 95 28.38 -40.11 27.44
CA ASP A 95 28.42 -38.66 27.58
C ASP A 95 28.32 -37.98 26.20
N PHE A 96 29.04 -38.50 25.20
CA PHE A 96 28.98 -38.02 23.81
C PHE A 96 27.59 -38.18 23.19
N GLU A 97 26.97 -39.35 23.35
CA GLU A 97 25.60 -39.60 22.87
C GLU A 97 24.59 -38.67 23.57
N SER A 98 24.77 -38.41 24.87
CA SER A 98 23.91 -37.48 25.62
C SER A 98 24.05 -36.03 25.16
N GLU A 99 25.28 -35.55 24.92
CA GLU A 99 25.52 -34.20 24.42
C GLU A 99 25.07 -34.03 22.97
N GLN A 100 25.29 -35.05 22.13
CA GLN A 100 24.78 -35.04 20.76
C GLN A 100 23.24 -34.98 20.74
N GLY A 101 22.58 -35.72 21.63
CA GLY A 101 21.13 -35.66 21.82
C GLY A 101 20.65 -34.28 22.29
N ARG A 102 21.34 -33.69 23.27
CA ARG A 102 21.04 -32.35 23.78
C ARG A 102 21.22 -31.26 22.72
N LEU A 103 22.32 -31.31 21.96
CA LEU A 103 22.59 -30.37 20.86
C LEU A 103 21.56 -30.52 19.73
N ALA A 104 21.17 -31.74 19.39
CA ALA A 104 20.11 -31.99 18.40
C ALA A 104 18.76 -31.43 18.86
N GLN A 105 18.41 -31.56 20.14
CA GLN A 105 17.20 -30.95 20.71
C GLN A 105 17.26 -29.42 20.69
N ILE A 106 18.37 -28.81 21.10
CA ILE A 106 18.55 -27.35 21.08
C ILE A 106 18.47 -26.83 19.65
N HIS A 107 19.11 -27.51 18.70
CA HIS A 107 19.06 -27.14 17.28
C HIS A 107 17.63 -27.24 16.75
N GLY A 108 16.92 -28.33 17.07
CA GLY A 108 15.51 -28.51 16.70
C GLY A 108 14.60 -27.43 17.29
N GLN A 109 14.83 -27.01 18.53
CA GLN A 109 14.07 -25.91 19.16
C GLN A 109 14.36 -24.57 18.50
N ARG A 110 15.63 -24.25 18.23
CA ARG A 110 16.02 -23.01 17.55
C ARG A 110 15.50 -22.92 16.13
N MET A 111 15.52 -24.03 15.38
CA MET A 111 14.95 -24.06 14.04
C MET A 111 13.44 -23.80 14.06
N LYS A 112 12.70 -24.42 14.99
CA LYS A 112 11.27 -24.14 15.17
C LYS A 112 11.00 -22.69 15.59
N GLU A 113 11.83 -22.11 16.44
CA GLU A 113 11.72 -20.70 16.84
C GLU A 113 11.99 -19.75 15.67
N LEU A 114 13.00 -20.03 14.86
CA LEU A 114 13.32 -19.26 13.65
C LEU A 114 12.19 -19.34 12.63
N GLU A 115 11.68 -20.53 12.33
CA GLU A 115 10.54 -20.72 11.44
C GLU A 115 9.30 -19.97 11.93
N ALA A 116 9.03 -19.99 13.23
CA ALA A 116 7.91 -19.24 13.82
C ALA A 116 8.09 -17.72 13.66
N ARG A 117 9.30 -17.20 13.89
CA ARG A 117 9.63 -15.78 13.70
C ARG A 117 9.56 -15.36 12.24
N GLU A 118 10.06 -16.17 11.31
CA GLU A 118 9.97 -15.90 9.87
C GLU A 118 8.51 -15.87 9.41
N ALA A 119 7.68 -16.79 9.90
CA ALA A 119 6.25 -16.79 9.61
C ALA A 119 5.54 -15.55 10.19
N GLU A 120 5.91 -15.09 11.38
CA GLU A 120 5.38 -13.85 11.98
C GLU A 120 5.81 -12.61 11.20
N LEU A 121 7.09 -12.52 10.82
CA LEU A 121 7.63 -11.41 10.02
C LEU A 121 6.95 -11.35 8.66
N LYS A 122 6.76 -12.49 7.98
CA LYS A 122 6.07 -12.56 6.70
C LYS A 122 4.61 -12.11 6.79
N LYS A 123 3.93 -12.46 7.89
CA LYS A 123 2.57 -11.93 8.17
C LYS A 123 2.59 -10.42 8.31
N LYS A 124 3.49 -9.88 9.14
CA LYS A 124 3.63 -8.42 9.33
C LYS A 124 3.96 -7.70 8.01
N GLU A 125 4.88 -8.23 7.21
CA GLU A 125 5.25 -7.64 5.91
C GLU A 125 4.04 -7.57 4.96
N SER A 126 3.23 -8.64 4.88
CA SER A 126 2.00 -8.62 4.08
C SER A 126 0.94 -7.63 4.58
N GLU A 127 0.85 -7.41 5.90
CA GLU A 127 0.00 -6.38 6.50
C GLU A 127 0.54 -4.96 6.18
N TYR A 128 1.86 -4.76 6.20
CA TYR A 128 2.46 -3.46 5.87
C TYR A 128 2.31 -3.10 4.39
N GLU A 129 2.54 -4.04 3.48
CA GLU A 129 2.38 -3.80 2.04
C GLU A 129 0.95 -3.41 1.68
N THR A 130 -0.04 -4.05 2.31
CA THR A 130 -1.46 -3.69 2.13
C THR A 130 -1.75 -2.29 2.67
N HIS A 131 -1.25 -1.93 3.85
CA HIS A 131 -1.43 -0.58 4.40
C HIS A 131 -0.75 0.53 3.57
N ALA A 132 0.47 0.30 3.09
CA ALA A 132 1.19 1.26 2.26
C ALA A 132 0.49 1.49 0.92
N ALA A 133 0.01 0.42 0.28
CA ALA A 133 -0.74 0.49 -0.97
C ALA A 133 -2.09 1.23 -0.79
N LEU A 134 -2.77 1.03 0.35
CA LEU A 134 -4.00 1.77 0.70
C LEU A 134 -3.73 3.26 0.92
N TYR A 135 -2.64 3.59 1.63
CA TYR A 135 -2.26 4.99 1.87
C TYR A 135 -1.96 5.73 0.57
N GLN A 136 -1.18 5.13 -0.34
CA GLN A 136 -0.86 5.74 -1.64
C GLN A 136 -2.12 5.93 -2.50
N ALA A 137 -3.03 4.95 -2.50
CA ALA A 137 -4.32 5.09 -3.20
C ALA A 137 -5.14 6.27 -2.67
N ARG A 138 -5.24 6.42 -1.33
CA ARG A 138 -5.92 7.56 -0.69
C ARG A 138 -5.26 8.90 -1.02
N LYS A 139 -3.92 8.94 -1.02
CA LYS A 139 -3.16 10.15 -1.33
C LYS A 139 -3.41 10.58 -2.78
N ASN A 140 -3.29 9.66 -3.74
CA ASN A 140 -3.53 9.94 -5.16
C ASN A 140 -4.97 10.40 -5.41
N ALA A 141 -5.97 9.76 -4.79
CA ALA A 141 -7.37 10.18 -4.90
C ALA A 141 -7.59 11.60 -4.35
N LYS A 142 -6.98 11.93 -3.20
CA LYS A 142 -7.02 13.29 -2.64
C LYS A 142 -6.34 14.31 -3.53
N GLU A 143 -5.17 13.99 -4.08
CA GLU A 143 -4.45 14.87 -5.00
C GLU A 143 -5.28 15.15 -6.28
N GLN A 144 -5.91 14.13 -6.85
CA GLN A 144 -6.82 14.31 -7.98
C GLN A 144 -8.03 15.18 -7.63
N LEU A 145 -8.62 14.98 -6.44
CA LEU A 145 -9.73 15.80 -5.96
C LEU A 145 -9.31 17.26 -5.72
N GLU A 146 -8.12 17.50 -5.17
CA GLU A 146 -7.60 18.85 -4.96
C GLU A 146 -7.23 19.53 -6.29
N GLN A 147 -6.66 18.80 -7.25
CA GLN A 147 -6.43 19.31 -8.60
C GLN A 147 -7.76 19.67 -9.29
N LEU A 148 -8.78 18.81 -9.17
CA LEU A 148 -10.12 19.10 -9.67
C LEU A 148 -10.73 20.33 -9.01
N LYS A 149 -10.61 20.47 -7.68
CA LYS A 149 -11.08 21.67 -6.97
C LYS A 149 -10.35 22.93 -7.40
N ALA A 150 -9.03 22.86 -7.58
CA ALA A 150 -8.22 23.97 -8.06
C ALA A 150 -8.64 24.38 -9.48
N TRP A 151 -8.79 23.40 -10.36
CA TRP A 151 -9.30 23.62 -11.72
C TRP A 151 -10.70 24.21 -11.71
N LEU A 152 -11.57 23.80 -10.78
CA LEU A 152 -12.91 24.36 -10.64
C LEU A 152 -12.94 25.77 -10.09
N LYS A 153 -12.04 26.10 -9.17
CA LYS A 153 -11.90 27.46 -8.66
C LYS A 153 -11.54 28.43 -9.78
N ASP A 154 -10.70 27.98 -10.72
CA ASP A 154 -10.37 28.71 -11.95
C ASP A 154 -11.39 28.54 -13.08
N SER A 155 -12.30 27.56 -12.98
CA SER A 155 -13.39 27.32 -13.93
C SER A 155 -14.55 28.32 -13.79
N SER A 156 -14.39 29.41 -13.02
CA SER A 156 -15.25 30.58 -13.17
C SER A 156 -15.12 31.08 -14.62
N LEU A 157 -16.14 30.86 -15.45
CA LEU A 157 -16.24 31.28 -16.86
C LEU A 157 -14.87 31.38 -17.56
N THR A 158 -14.43 30.29 -18.22
CA THR A 158 -13.20 30.32 -19.03
C THR A 158 -13.14 31.62 -19.83
N LYS A 159 -12.01 32.32 -19.76
CA LYS A 159 -11.85 33.65 -20.38
C LYS A 159 -12.30 33.66 -21.84
N GLU A 160 -12.13 32.54 -22.52
CA GLU A 160 -12.57 32.30 -23.89
C GLU A 160 -14.11 32.42 -24.07
N THR A 161 -14.91 31.90 -23.14
CA THR A 161 -16.37 31.97 -23.20
C THR A 161 -16.88 33.39 -23.02
N VAL A 162 -16.28 34.13 -22.09
CA VAL A 162 -16.56 35.56 -21.90
C VAL A 162 -16.15 36.36 -23.15
N GLN A 163 -15.00 36.02 -23.75
CA GLN A 163 -14.50 36.70 -24.95
C GLN A 163 -15.43 36.51 -26.15
N LYS A 164 -16.01 35.31 -26.34
CA LYS A 164 -17.00 35.04 -27.40
C LYS A 164 -18.34 35.76 -27.18
N ARG A 165 -18.71 36.05 -25.92
CA ARG A 165 -19.94 36.78 -25.57
C ARG A 165 -19.87 38.27 -25.90
N ARG A 166 -18.70 38.89 -25.68
CA ARG A 166 -18.49 40.33 -25.86
C ARG A 166 -18.99 40.90 -27.19
N PRO A 167 -18.66 40.35 -28.37
CA PRO A 167 -19.12 40.92 -29.63
C PRO A 167 -20.64 40.89 -29.78
N VAL A 168 -21.32 39.83 -29.32
CA VAL A 168 -22.78 39.72 -29.38
C VAL A 168 -23.44 40.73 -28.47
N LEU A 169 -22.93 40.88 -27.24
CA LEU A 169 -23.42 41.89 -26.29
C LEU A 169 -23.23 43.30 -26.84
N VAL A 170 -22.04 43.61 -27.36
CA VAL A 170 -21.75 44.92 -27.96
C VAL A 170 -22.68 45.18 -29.15
N ALA A 171 -22.97 44.18 -29.99
CA ALA A 171 -23.90 44.32 -31.11
C ALA A 171 -25.33 44.62 -30.64
N TYR A 172 -25.86 43.90 -29.65
CA TYR A 172 -27.20 44.16 -29.10
C TYR A 172 -27.28 45.53 -28.42
N VAL A 173 -26.30 45.88 -27.58
CA VAL A 173 -26.26 47.17 -26.90
C VAL A 173 -26.17 48.31 -27.93
N ALA A 174 -25.32 48.17 -28.95
CA ALA A 174 -25.25 49.14 -30.04
C ALA A 174 -26.58 49.26 -30.78
N ALA A 175 -27.24 48.15 -31.12
CA ALA A 175 -28.55 48.18 -31.79
C ALA A 175 -29.64 48.86 -30.94
N ILE A 176 -29.67 48.58 -29.64
CA ILE A 176 -30.61 49.21 -28.69
C ILE A 176 -30.34 50.71 -28.59
N VAL A 177 -29.07 51.12 -28.43
CA VAL A 177 -28.70 52.54 -28.33
C VAL A 177 -29.01 53.28 -29.63
N ILE A 178 -28.68 52.70 -30.79
CA ILE A 178 -28.96 53.30 -32.10
C ILE A 178 -30.46 53.45 -32.32
N THR A 179 -31.25 52.40 -32.06
CA THR A 179 -32.72 52.47 -32.24
C THR A 179 -33.39 53.40 -31.23
N ALA A 180 -32.90 53.47 -29.98
CA ALA A 180 -33.36 54.44 -29.00
C ALA A 180 -33.07 55.88 -29.44
N ALA A 181 -31.85 56.16 -29.93
CA ALA A 181 -31.46 57.48 -30.42
C ALA A 181 -32.28 57.89 -31.65
N ILE A 182 -32.47 56.97 -32.62
CA ILE A 182 -33.31 57.20 -33.81
C ILE A 182 -34.76 57.45 -33.40
N SER A 183 -35.29 56.68 -32.45
CA SER A 183 -36.65 56.86 -31.93
C SER A 183 -36.81 58.24 -31.29
N ALA A 184 -35.90 58.63 -30.39
CA ALA A 184 -35.91 59.96 -29.76
C ALA A 184 -35.79 61.09 -30.78
N TRP A 185 -34.92 60.93 -31.79
CA TRP A 185 -34.74 61.91 -32.86
C TRP A 185 -36.02 62.09 -33.70
N TYR A 186 -36.65 60.99 -34.15
CA TYR A 186 -37.89 61.07 -34.92
C TYR A 186 -39.08 61.56 -34.08
N SER A 187 -39.14 61.21 -32.79
CA SER A 187 -40.14 61.78 -31.88
C SER A 187 -39.96 63.29 -31.72
N HIS A 188 -38.72 63.78 -31.58
CA HIS A 188 -38.43 65.21 -31.51
C HIS A 188 -38.77 65.93 -32.82
N GLN A 189 -38.36 65.40 -33.97
CA GLN A 189 -38.73 65.97 -35.27
C GLN A 189 -40.25 65.97 -35.49
N GLY A 190 -40.94 64.88 -35.12
CA GLY A 190 -42.39 64.81 -35.17
C GLY A 190 -43.06 65.87 -34.30
N TYR A 191 -42.55 66.09 -33.09
CA TYR A 191 -43.02 67.14 -32.19
C TYR A 191 -42.84 68.54 -32.77
N GLU A 192 -41.64 68.88 -33.29
CA GLU A 192 -41.38 70.18 -33.90
C GLU A 192 -42.24 70.42 -35.15
N LEU A 193 -42.44 69.39 -35.99
CA LEU A 193 -43.34 69.46 -37.15
C LEU A 193 -44.79 69.74 -36.75
N LEU A 194 -45.31 69.00 -35.76
CA LEU A 194 -46.68 69.20 -35.26
C LEU A 194 -46.87 70.58 -34.63
N LYS A 195 -45.85 71.08 -33.92
CA LYS A 195 -45.87 72.41 -33.31
C LYS A 195 -45.80 73.54 -34.35
N GLY A 196 -44.96 73.37 -35.38
CA GLY A 196 -44.76 74.38 -36.43
C GLY A 196 -45.95 74.54 -37.39
N MET A 197 -46.77 73.50 -37.58
CA MET A 197 -47.91 73.54 -38.51
C MET A 197 -49.17 74.24 -37.95
N GLY A 198 -49.27 74.44 -36.63
CA GLY A 198 -50.34 75.25 -36.02
C GLY A 198 -51.76 74.88 -36.51
N PRO A 199 -52.61 75.85 -36.92
CA PRO A 199 -53.98 75.58 -37.38
C PRO A 199 -54.10 74.76 -38.68
N GLN A 200 -53.02 74.66 -39.47
CA GLN A 200 -53.04 73.98 -40.77
C GLN A 200 -52.99 72.45 -40.65
N LEU A 201 -52.89 71.92 -39.43
CA LEU A 201 -52.82 70.48 -39.15
C LEU A 201 -54.01 69.69 -39.72
N SER A 202 -55.20 70.31 -39.78
CA SER A 202 -56.42 69.71 -40.34
C SER A 202 -56.42 69.62 -41.87
N SER A 203 -55.50 70.30 -42.56
CA SER A 203 -55.39 70.29 -44.03
C SER A 203 -54.40 69.25 -44.58
N LEU A 204 -53.71 68.52 -43.70
CA LEU A 204 -52.72 67.52 -44.10
C LEU A 204 -53.39 66.31 -44.77
N PRO A 205 -52.90 65.87 -45.95
CA PRO A 205 -53.40 64.65 -46.57
C PRO A 205 -53.09 63.42 -45.68
N TRP A 206 -54.01 62.46 -45.64
CA TRP A 206 -53.95 61.30 -44.73
C TRP A 206 -52.65 60.48 -44.80
N TRP A 207 -51.99 60.42 -45.96
CA TRP A 207 -50.73 59.69 -46.12
C TRP A 207 -49.58 60.31 -45.33
N GLN A 208 -49.61 61.62 -45.07
CA GLN A 208 -48.59 62.30 -44.25
C GLN A 208 -48.74 61.91 -42.78
N TRP A 209 -49.97 61.75 -42.30
CA TRP A 209 -50.24 61.20 -40.97
C TRP A 209 -49.70 59.78 -40.84
N VAL A 210 -49.92 58.94 -41.84
CA VAL A 210 -49.36 57.58 -41.88
C VAL A 210 -47.84 57.63 -41.88
N ALA A 211 -47.21 58.49 -42.68
CA ALA A 211 -45.75 58.60 -42.73
C ALA A 211 -45.14 59.10 -41.41
N ILE A 212 -45.74 60.10 -40.75
CA ILE A 212 -45.29 60.61 -39.44
C ILE A 212 -45.43 59.51 -38.37
N THR A 213 -46.58 58.83 -38.36
CA THR A 213 -46.83 57.74 -37.41
C THR A 213 -45.87 56.58 -37.64
N ALA A 214 -45.68 56.16 -38.90
CA ALA A 214 -44.75 55.08 -39.24
C ALA A 214 -43.30 55.42 -38.85
N LYS A 215 -42.86 56.67 -39.06
CA LYS A 215 -41.51 57.13 -38.65
C LYS A 215 -41.29 57.08 -37.14
N ALA A 216 -42.33 57.26 -36.33
CA ALA A 216 -42.23 57.15 -34.88
C ALA A 216 -42.39 55.70 -34.39
N VAL A 217 -43.36 54.97 -34.94
CA VAL A 217 -43.72 53.62 -34.49
C VAL A 217 -42.66 52.58 -34.89
N VAL A 218 -42.09 52.65 -36.09
CA VAL A 218 -41.13 51.64 -36.57
C VAL A 218 -39.85 51.59 -35.72
N PRO A 219 -39.15 52.71 -35.44
CA PRO A 219 -37.97 52.69 -34.57
C PRO A 219 -38.30 52.30 -33.13
N LEU A 220 -39.47 52.69 -32.62
CA LEU A 220 -39.92 52.32 -31.28
C LEU A 220 -40.19 50.81 -31.19
N ALA A 221 -40.85 50.23 -32.19
CA ALA A 221 -41.08 48.79 -32.29
C ALA A 221 -39.75 48.01 -32.44
N ALA A 222 -38.79 48.55 -33.19
CA ALA A 222 -37.46 47.95 -33.30
C ALA A 222 -36.73 47.98 -31.95
N PHE A 223 -36.73 49.12 -31.25
CA PHE A 223 -36.13 49.27 -29.93
C PHE A 223 -36.72 48.29 -28.91
N THR A 224 -38.05 48.21 -28.80
CA THR A 224 -38.70 47.29 -27.86
C THR A 224 -38.42 45.83 -28.22
N THR A 225 -38.41 45.50 -29.51
CA THR A 225 -38.06 44.15 -29.98
C THR A 225 -36.64 43.78 -29.59
N PHE A 226 -35.64 44.62 -29.89
CA PHE A 226 -34.25 44.35 -29.50
C PHE A 226 -34.06 44.26 -28.00
N ALA A 227 -34.74 45.11 -27.21
CA ALA A 227 -34.68 45.06 -25.75
C ALA A 227 -35.24 43.75 -25.19
N ILE A 228 -36.42 43.31 -25.65
CA ILE A 228 -37.03 42.03 -25.22
C ILE A 228 -36.14 40.85 -25.62
N TYR A 229 -35.61 40.84 -26.85
CA TYR A 229 -34.70 39.81 -27.31
C TYR A 229 -33.42 39.74 -26.50
N PHE A 230 -32.83 40.89 -26.18
CA PHE A 230 -31.64 40.97 -25.36
C PHE A 230 -31.88 40.39 -23.96
N ILE A 231 -32.98 40.75 -23.30
CA ILE A 231 -33.35 40.19 -21.98
C ILE A 231 -33.53 38.68 -22.06
N ARG A 232 -34.23 38.17 -23.09
CA ARG A 232 -34.42 36.72 -23.27
C ARG A 232 -33.10 36.00 -23.54
N TRP A 233 -32.22 36.59 -24.35
CA TRP A 233 -30.91 36.04 -24.66
C TRP A 233 -30.01 35.98 -23.43
N GLU A 234 -29.95 37.06 -22.65
CA GLU A 234 -29.24 37.11 -21.37
C GLU A 234 -29.77 36.07 -20.38
N GLY A 235 -31.09 35.95 -20.26
CA GLY A 235 -31.73 34.95 -19.39
C GLY A 235 -31.46 33.50 -19.81
N ALA A 236 -31.55 33.21 -21.12
CA ALA A 236 -31.24 31.88 -21.66
C ALA A 236 -29.77 31.52 -21.44
N TRP A 237 -28.86 32.46 -21.70
CA TRP A 237 -27.43 32.29 -21.45
C TRP A 237 -27.18 32.04 -19.96
N ALA A 238 -27.71 32.87 -19.06
CA ALA A 238 -27.51 32.71 -17.62
C ALA A 238 -28.02 31.36 -17.10
N LYS A 239 -29.18 30.90 -17.61
CA LYS A 239 -29.74 29.59 -17.27
C LYS A 239 -28.83 28.45 -17.75
N GLN A 240 -28.36 28.50 -18.99
CA GLN A 240 -27.44 27.50 -19.52
C GLN A 240 -26.13 27.44 -18.73
N HIS A 241 -25.58 28.60 -18.36
CA HIS A 241 -24.35 28.66 -17.55
C HIS A 241 -24.55 28.11 -16.14
N ALA A 242 -25.66 28.47 -15.48
CA ALA A 242 -25.97 27.91 -14.17
C ALA A 242 -26.12 26.39 -14.22
N GLU A 243 -26.77 25.86 -15.26
CA GLU A 243 -26.93 24.42 -15.46
C GLU A 243 -25.58 23.72 -15.69
N GLU A 244 -24.71 24.28 -16.54
CA GLU A 244 -23.37 23.74 -16.79
C GLU A 244 -22.49 23.76 -15.53
N GLU A 245 -22.59 24.81 -14.72
CA GLU A 245 -21.88 24.93 -13.45
C GLU A 245 -22.39 23.89 -12.43
N LEU A 246 -23.70 23.77 -12.27
CA LEU A 246 -24.32 22.76 -11.40
C LEU A 246 -23.96 21.35 -11.86
N ARG A 247 -23.96 21.09 -13.17
CA ARG A 247 -23.55 19.80 -13.74
C ARG A 247 -22.10 19.47 -13.44
N THR A 248 -21.22 20.46 -13.56
CA THR A 248 -19.79 20.30 -13.26
C THR A 248 -19.59 20.01 -11.77
N ARG A 249 -20.30 20.73 -10.88
CA ARG A 249 -20.29 20.46 -9.43
C ARG A 249 -20.81 19.07 -9.09
N ALA A 250 -21.93 18.66 -9.69
CA ALA A 250 -22.49 17.33 -9.51
C ALA A 250 -21.51 16.23 -9.94
N ARG A 251 -20.82 16.41 -11.08
CA ARG A 251 -19.80 15.46 -11.55
C ARG A 251 -18.64 15.26 -10.57
N ILE A 252 -18.20 16.30 -9.86
CA ILE A 252 -17.16 16.16 -8.84
C ILE A 252 -17.67 15.35 -7.65
N ILE A 253 -18.90 15.62 -7.23
CA ILE A 253 -19.54 14.86 -6.15
C ILE A 253 -19.65 13.39 -6.56
N ASP A 254 -19.99 13.11 -7.83
CA ASP A 254 -20.04 11.75 -8.37
C ASP A 254 -18.67 11.08 -8.37
N ILE A 255 -17.61 11.77 -8.79
CA ILE A 255 -16.21 11.28 -8.74
C ILE A 255 -15.81 10.96 -7.29
N GLY A 256 -16.13 11.85 -6.36
CA GLY A 256 -15.88 11.63 -4.93
C GLY A 256 -16.63 10.40 -4.39
N ARG A 257 -17.91 10.26 -4.74
CA ARG A 257 -18.74 9.11 -4.38
C ARG A 257 -18.22 7.81 -4.98
N SER A 258 -17.81 7.82 -6.26
CA SER A 258 -17.22 6.63 -6.90
C SER A 258 -15.89 6.24 -6.30
N SER A 259 -15.05 7.22 -5.92
CA SER A 259 -13.78 6.95 -5.23
C SER A 259 -14.03 6.30 -3.88
N TRP A 260 -15.02 6.79 -3.12
CA TRP A 260 -15.37 6.21 -1.83
C TRP A 260 -15.99 4.82 -1.97
N LEU A 261 -16.85 4.60 -2.99
CA LEU A 261 -17.41 3.28 -3.29
C LEU A 261 -16.31 2.27 -3.66
N LEU A 262 -15.34 2.67 -4.48
CA LEU A 262 -14.20 1.83 -4.84
C LEU A 262 -13.35 1.47 -3.62
N GLU A 263 -13.13 2.43 -2.72
CA GLU A 263 -12.42 2.21 -1.47
C GLU A 263 -13.18 1.25 -0.55
N ALA A 264 -14.49 1.46 -0.37
CA ALA A 264 -15.34 0.57 0.39
C ALA A 264 -15.35 -0.86 -0.21
N ALA A 265 -15.34 -0.98 -1.53
CA ALA A 265 -15.27 -2.27 -2.22
C ALA A 265 -13.93 -2.98 -2.11
N ARG A 266 -12.85 -2.21 -2.06
CA ARG A 266 -11.52 -2.75 -1.81
C ARG A 266 -11.32 -3.17 -0.36
N ASP A 267 -11.84 -2.40 0.60
CA ASP A 267 -11.67 -2.65 2.04
C ASP A 267 -12.61 -3.74 2.57
N SER A 268 -13.72 -4.03 1.88
CA SER A 268 -14.62 -5.12 2.27
C SER A 268 -13.98 -6.50 2.01
N LYS A 269 -13.59 -7.20 3.08
CA LYS A 269 -13.08 -8.58 2.98
C LYS A 269 -14.14 -9.58 2.50
N ASP A 270 -15.41 -9.34 2.86
CA ASP A 270 -16.54 -10.21 2.56
C ASP A 270 -17.38 -9.72 1.36
N GLY A 271 -16.87 -8.71 0.63
CA GLY A 271 -17.61 -8.00 -0.42
C GLY A 271 -18.58 -6.94 0.12
N VAL A 272 -18.88 -5.94 -0.70
CA VAL A 272 -19.82 -4.87 -0.33
C VAL A 272 -21.24 -5.39 -0.48
N THR A 273 -22.09 -5.11 0.50
CA THR A 273 -23.51 -5.43 0.42
C THR A 273 -24.11 -4.80 -0.84
N PRO A 274 -24.79 -5.58 -1.71
CA PRO A 274 -25.32 -5.08 -2.98
C PRO A 274 -26.32 -3.92 -2.79
N ALA A 275 -26.99 -3.84 -1.63
CA ALA A 275 -27.84 -2.71 -1.26
C ALA A 275 -27.05 -1.39 -1.17
N LEU A 276 -25.86 -1.40 -0.56
CA LEU A 276 -25.02 -0.20 -0.41
C LEU A 276 -24.46 0.25 -1.76
N ILE A 277 -24.04 -0.70 -2.61
CA ILE A 277 -23.64 -0.40 -4.00
C ILE A 277 -24.82 0.22 -4.75
N GLY A 278 -26.01 -0.36 -4.61
CA GLY A 278 -27.23 0.16 -5.23
C GLY A 278 -27.54 1.60 -4.84
N GLU A 279 -27.37 1.96 -3.56
CA GLU A 279 -27.60 3.33 -3.08
C GLU A 279 -26.51 4.32 -3.52
N LEU A 280 -25.22 3.95 -3.40
CA LEU A 280 -24.12 4.84 -3.79
C LEU A 280 -23.99 5.03 -5.31
N SER A 281 -24.29 3.98 -6.08
CA SER A 281 -24.27 4.04 -7.56
C SER A 281 -25.54 4.68 -8.12
N ARG A 282 -26.58 4.88 -7.31
CA ARG A 282 -27.82 5.52 -7.76
C ARG A 282 -27.54 6.94 -8.20
N ASN A 283 -27.97 7.25 -9.42
CA ASN A 283 -27.79 8.56 -10.06
C ASN A 283 -26.33 8.99 -10.24
N LEU A 284 -25.39 8.05 -10.20
CA LEU A 284 -23.99 8.34 -10.48
C LEU A 284 -23.86 8.62 -11.99
N PHE A 285 -23.47 9.84 -12.35
CA PHE A 285 -23.39 10.31 -13.73
C PHE A 285 -24.72 10.30 -14.51
N SER A 286 -25.88 10.16 -13.85
CA SER A 286 -27.19 10.12 -14.52
C SER A 286 -27.71 11.50 -14.97
N ASN A 287 -26.84 12.51 -15.00
CA ASN A 287 -27.14 13.80 -15.62
C ASN A 287 -27.10 13.64 -17.16
N SER A 288 -27.90 12.72 -17.69
CA SER A 288 -28.26 12.67 -19.10
C SER A 288 -29.20 13.84 -19.33
N VAL A 289 -28.66 14.83 -20.02
CA VAL A 289 -29.33 15.88 -20.79
C VAL A 289 -30.84 15.66 -20.83
N GLY A 290 -31.58 16.44 -20.05
CA GLY A 290 -32.96 16.70 -20.41
C GLY A 290 -32.93 17.20 -21.84
N ASN A 291 -33.49 16.42 -22.75
CA ASN A 291 -33.71 16.72 -24.17
C ASN A 291 -34.64 17.94 -24.37
N ASP A 292 -34.78 18.77 -23.33
CA ASP A 292 -35.69 19.89 -23.14
C ASP A 292 -34.98 21.24 -23.23
N SER A 293 -33.69 21.22 -23.55
CA SER A 293 -33.07 22.37 -24.22
C SER A 293 -33.64 22.41 -25.63
N GLY A 294 -34.92 22.75 -25.76
CA GLY A 294 -35.50 23.16 -27.01
C GLY A 294 -34.58 24.24 -27.55
N ASP A 295 -33.79 23.84 -28.55
CA ASP A 295 -32.89 24.69 -29.27
C ASP A 295 -33.71 25.91 -29.71
N LEU A 296 -33.60 27.00 -28.94
CA LEU A 296 -33.92 28.34 -29.39
C LEU A 296 -32.82 28.76 -30.38
N HIS A 297 -32.59 27.92 -31.40
CA HIS A 297 -31.85 28.29 -32.57
C HIS A 297 -32.64 29.45 -33.20
N PRO A 298 -32.00 30.54 -33.65
CA PRO A 298 -32.71 31.67 -34.26
C PRO A 298 -33.57 31.27 -35.47
N GLN A 299 -33.32 30.10 -36.07
CA GLN A 299 -34.18 29.51 -37.10
C GLN A 299 -35.54 29.02 -36.57
N ALA A 300 -35.63 28.60 -35.31
CA ALA A 300 -36.91 28.25 -34.69
C ALA A 300 -37.85 29.47 -34.62
N PHE A 301 -37.31 30.69 -34.52
CA PHE A 301 -38.13 31.91 -34.56
C PHE A 301 -38.60 32.25 -35.98
N SER A 302 -37.75 32.08 -37.00
CA SER A 302 -38.22 32.23 -38.40
C SER A 302 -39.25 31.17 -38.76
N ASP A 303 -39.11 29.96 -38.24
CA ASP A 303 -40.08 28.88 -38.45
C ASP A 303 -41.37 29.12 -37.66
N LEU A 304 -41.30 29.64 -36.43
CA LEU A 304 -42.48 30.03 -35.65
C LEU A 304 -43.22 31.22 -36.27
N ILE A 305 -42.51 32.24 -36.78
CA ILE A 305 -43.14 33.33 -37.54
C ILE A 305 -43.73 32.80 -38.85
N ALA A 306 -43.00 31.96 -39.59
CA ALA A 306 -43.49 31.41 -40.85
C ALA A 306 -44.70 30.46 -40.65
N GLN A 307 -44.76 29.76 -39.51
CA GLN A 307 -45.90 28.92 -39.14
C GLN A 307 -47.09 29.75 -38.64
N ASN A 308 -46.86 30.82 -37.87
CA ASN A 308 -47.94 31.69 -37.37
C ASN A 308 -48.45 32.74 -38.37
N LEU A 309 -47.75 32.97 -39.49
CA LEU A 309 -48.23 33.83 -40.59
C LEU A 309 -49.08 33.06 -41.64
N THR A 310 -49.58 31.87 -41.31
CA THR A 310 -50.32 31.02 -42.26
C THR A 310 -51.70 31.56 -42.65
N SER A 311 -52.23 32.56 -41.93
CA SER A 311 -53.39 33.35 -42.37
C SER A 311 -53.24 34.82 -41.98
N PHE A 312 -53.33 35.69 -42.98
CA PHE A 312 -53.43 37.14 -42.78
C PHE A 312 -54.83 37.57 -43.17
N ARG A 313 -55.62 38.03 -42.18
CA ARG A 313 -56.99 38.50 -42.38
C ARG A 313 -57.01 40.02 -42.26
N VAL A 314 -57.23 40.70 -43.38
CA VAL A 314 -57.37 42.17 -43.41
C VAL A 314 -58.84 42.50 -43.63
N LYS A 315 -59.39 43.32 -42.72
CA LYS A 315 -60.72 43.90 -42.87
C LYS A 315 -60.61 45.23 -43.61
N SER A 316 -61.24 45.32 -44.76
CA SER A 316 -61.41 46.57 -45.51
C SER A 316 -62.42 47.49 -44.79
N PRO A 317 -62.32 48.82 -44.91
CA PRO A 317 -63.32 49.77 -44.42
C PRO A 317 -64.74 49.53 -44.95
N ASP A 318 -64.89 48.82 -46.07
CA ASP A 318 -66.16 48.41 -46.68
C ASP A 318 -66.78 47.15 -46.04
N GLY A 319 -66.17 46.62 -44.96
CA GLY A 319 -66.65 45.43 -44.26
C GLY A 319 -66.32 44.09 -44.93
N SER A 320 -65.64 44.10 -46.08
CA SER A 320 -65.15 42.90 -46.74
C SER A 320 -63.89 42.35 -46.05
N GLU A 321 -63.90 41.04 -45.76
CA GLU A 321 -62.76 40.32 -45.21
C GLU A 321 -61.99 39.64 -46.35
N PHE A 322 -60.71 40.00 -46.53
CA PHE A 322 -59.82 39.30 -47.44
C PHE A 322 -58.92 38.37 -46.62
N GLU A 323 -59.02 37.07 -46.88
CA GLU A 323 -58.18 36.04 -46.27
C GLU A 323 -57.23 35.48 -47.32
N ALA A 324 -55.94 35.80 -47.20
CA ALA A 324 -54.90 35.22 -48.03
C ALA A 324 -54.33 33.98 -47.32
N GLN A 325 -54.70 32.79 -47.79
CA GLN A 325 -54.20 31.52 -47.25
C GLN A 325 -53.16 30.93 -48.20
N ARG A 326 -51.96 30.62 -47.69
CA ARG A 326 -50.87 30.04 -48.50
C ARG A 326 -51.24 28.61 -48.90
N GLY A 327 -51.57 28.40 -50.17
CA GLY A 327 -51.97 27.10 -50.70
C GLY A 327 -50.91 26.02 -50.46
N LYS A 328 -51.30 24.92 -49.79
CA LYS A 328 -50.50 23.70 -49.71
C LYS A 328 -50.33 23.15 -51.13
N GLY A 329 -49.13 23.26 -51.68
CA GLY A 329 -48.75 22.51 -52.88
C GLY A 329 -48.97 21.02 -52.62
N LYS A 330 -49.89 20.40 -53.37
CA LYS A 330 -50.04 18.94 -53.41
C LYS A 330 -48.72 18.36 -53.93
N LYS A 331 -48.12 17.47 -53.14
CA LYS A 331 -47.03 16.60 -53.60
C LYS A 331 -47.53 15.68 -54.69
#